data_AF-A0AA97EUV6-F1
#
_entry.id   AF-A0AA97EUV6-F1
#
_cell.length_a   1.000
_cell.length_b   1.000
_cell.length_c   1.000
_cell.angle_alpha   90.00
_cell.angle_beta   90.00
_cell.angle_gamma   90.00
#
_symmetry.space_group_name_H-M   'P 1'
#
loop_
_entity.id
_entity.type
_entity.pdbx_description
1 polymer ?
#
loop_
_entity_poly.entity_id
_entity_poly.type
_entity_poly.pdbx_seq_one_letter_code
_entity_poly.pdbx_strand_id
1 'polypeptide(L)'
;MNNSTVVMPFGKYAGTPISELKPSYVSWLLTLENLKSDLRLSLEKIVSDREKQFQRRKKLAIGLQQSHIASYERRAYKHNRGRGWNNSTGWN
;
A
#
# COMPACT_ATOMS: atom_id res chain seq x y z
N MET A 1 7.15 -15.99 10.02
CA MET A 1 5.86 -15.33 10.29
C MET A 1 4.91 -15.74 9.19
N ASN A 2 3.92 -16.54 9.54
CA ASN A 2 3.00 -17.14 8.59
C ASN A 2 2.05 -16.01 8.20
N ASN A 3 2.31 -15.32 7.09
CA ASN A 3 1.32 -14.44 6.48
C ASN A 3 0.17 -15.34 6.07
N SER A 4 -0.82 -15.48 6.94
CA SER A 4 -2.11 -16.08 6.59
C SER A 4 -2.66 -15.22 5.47
N THR A 5 -2.33 -15.56 4.24
CA THR A 5 -2.84 -14.91 3.05
C THR A 5 -4.32 -15.19 3.07
N VAL A 6 -5.11 -14.27 3.60
CA VAL A 6 -6.56 -14.40 3.53
C VAL A 6 -6.87 -14.35 2.06
N VAL A 7 -7.32 -15.50 1.55
CA VAL A 7 -7.65 -15.71 0.16
C VAL A 7 -9.14 -15.48 0.00
N MET A 8 -9.54 -14.90 -1.13
CA MET A 8 -10.93 -14.72 -1.47
C MET A 8 -11.61 -16.09 -1.61
N PRO A 9 -12.67 -16.38 -0.84
CA PRO A 9 -13.24 -17.73 -0.78
C PRO A 9 -14.24 -18.03 -1.90
N PHE A 10 -14.72 -17.03 -2.65
CA PHE A 10 -15.76 -17.22 -3.67
C PHE A 10 -15.71 -16.16 -4.78
N GLY A 11 -16.51 -16.40 -5.81
CA GLY A 11 -16.73 -15.47 -6.91
C GLY A 11 -15.59 -15.45 -7.93
N LYS A 12 -15.54 -14.38 -8.72
CA LYS A 12 -14.61 -14.23 -9.85
C LYS A 12 -13.14 -14.33 -9.46
N TYR A 13 -12.80 -13.92 -8.24
CA TYR A 13 -11.42 -13.89 -7.73
C TYR A 13 -11.17 -14.97 -6.67
N ALA A 14 -11.95 -16.05 -6.66
CA ALA A 14 -11.70 -17.17 -5.76
C ALA A 14 -10.25 -17.67 -5.90
N GLY A 15 -9.57 -17.93 -4.78
CA GLY A 15 -8.16 -18.33 -4.80
C GLY A 15 -7.17 -17.16 -4.88
N THR A 16 -7.63 -15.94 -5.14
CA THR A 16 -6.77 -14.73 -5.16
C THR A 16 -6.61 -14.15 -3.75
N PRO A 17 -5.41 -13.73 -3.32
CA PRO A 17 -5.23 -13.04 -2.05
C PRO A 17 -6.00 -11.72 -2.04
N ILE A 18 -6.63 -11.39 -0.90
CA ILE A 18 -7.51 -10.21 -0.80
C ILE A 18 -6.73 -8.90 -1.10
N SER A 19 -5.43 -8.85 -0.85
CA SER A 19 -4.55 -7.72 -1.16
C SER A 19 -4.50 -7.36 -2.65
N GLU A 20 -4.65 -8.35 -3.53
CA GLU A 20 -4.55 -8.20 -5.00
C GLU A 20 -5.90 -7.90 -5.65
N LEU A 21 -7.00 -7.91 -4.88
CA LEU A 21 -8.33 -7.62 -5.42
C LEU A 21 -8.42 -6.20 -5.96
N LYS A 22 -9.03 -6.06 -7.14
CA LYS A 22 -9.29 -4.75 -7.74
C LYS A 22 -10.14 -3.87 -6.80
N PRO A 23 -9.81 -2.57 -6.64
CA PRO A 23 -10.58 -1.67 -5.77
C PRO A 23 -12.08 -1.66 -6.08
N SER A 24 -12.46 -1.67 -7.36
CA SER A 24 -13.86 -1.72 -7.78
C SER A 24 -14.59 -2.98 -7.30
N TYR A 25 -13.91 -4.13 -7.33
CA TYR A 25 -14.48 -5.39 -6.84
C TYR A 25 -14.62 -5.38 -5.31
N VAL A 26 -13.65 -4.81 -4.60
CA VAL A 26 -13.73 -4.63 -3.13
C VAL A 26 -14.90 -3.73 -2.75
N SER A 27 -15.08 -2.59 -3.44
CA SER A 27 -16.22 -1.69 -3.21
C SER A 27 -17.55 -2.40 -3.42
N TRP A 28 -17.68 -3.19 -4.49
CA TRP A 28 -18.88 -3.99 -4.73
C TRP A 28 -19.09 -5.07 -3.65
N LEU A 29 -18.05 -5.76 -3.18
CA LEU A 29 -18.20 -6.73 -2.09
C LEU A 29 -18.73 -6.09 -0.80
N LEU A 30 -18.32 -4.86 -0.50
CA LEU A 30 -18.76 -4.15 0.71
C LEU A 30 -20.23 -3.70 0.65
N THR A 31 -20.85 -3.66 -0.54
CA THR A 31 -22.29 -3.40 -0.67
C THR A 31 -23.14 -4.63 -0.36
N LEU A 32 -22.54 -5.83 -0.27
CA LEU A 32 -23.26 -7.05 0.07
C LEU A 32 -23.57 -7.08 1.57
N GLU A 33 -24.85 -7.21 1.92
CA GLU A 33 -25.30 -7.29 3.32
C GLU A 33 -25.01 -8.67 3.95
N ASN A 34 -24.95 -9.72 3.14
CA ASN A 34 -24.73 -11.10 3.56
C ASN A 34 -23.25 -11.51 3.64
N LEU A 35 -22.33 -10.55 3.67
CA LEU A 35 -20.90 -10.82 3.73
C LEU A 35 -20.49 -11.27 5.14
N LYS A 36 -19.70 -12.34 5.24
CA LYS A 36 -19.12 -12.80 6.52
C LYS A 36 -18.37 -11.66 7.21
N SER A 37 -18.60 -11.48 8.52
CA SER A 37 -18.01 -10.41 9.34
C SER A 37 -16.49 -10.32 9.21
N ASP A 38 -15.81 -11.47 9.25
CA ASP A 38 -14.34 -11.53 9.23
C ASP A 38 -13.76 -11.12 7.87
N LEU A 39 -14.48 -11.50 6.80
CA LEU A 39 -14.13 -11.11 5.44
C LEU A 39 -14.35 -9.61 5.23
N ARG A 40 -15.45 -9.07 5.77
CA ARG A 40 -15.76 -7.64 5.74
C ARG A 40 -14.68 -6.81 6.43
N LEU A 41 -14.29 -7.19 7.65
CA LEU A 41 -13.20 -6.55 8.41
C LEU A 41 -11.89 -6.55 7.62
N SER A 42 -11.57 -7.68 6.96
CA SER A 42 -10.37 -7.81 6.14
C SER A 42 -10.38 -6.88 4.92
N LEU A 43 -11.53 -6.74 4.25
CA LEU A 43 -11.70 -5.83 3.11
C LEU A 43 -11.62 -4.36 3.54
N GLU A 44 -12.30 -3.98 4.62
CA GLU A 44 -12.27 -2.62 5.17
C GLU A 44 -10.85 -2.21 5.57
N LYS A 45 -10.10 -3.14 6.18
CA LYS A 45 -8.69 -2.92 6.50
C LYS A 45 -7.87 -2.59 5.26
N ILE A 46 -8.07 -3.31 4.16
CA ILE A 46 -7.35 -3.07 2.90
C ILE A 46 -7.73 -1.71 2.29
N VAL A 47 -9.00 -1.33 2.36
CA VAL A 47 -9.43 0.01 1.92
C VAL A 47 -8.74 1.10 2.75
N SER A 48 -8.71 0.94 4.08
CA SER A 48 -8.02 1.87 4.98
C SER A 48 -6.53 1.97 4.68
N ASP A 49 -5.86 0.84 4.44
CA ASP A 49 -4.42 0.84 4.16
C ASP A 49 -4.09 1.45 2.80
N ARG A 50 -4.93 1.22 1.78
CA ARG A 50 -4.83 1.90 0.48
C ARG A 50 -4.99 3.41 0.63
N GLU A 51 -5.95 3.86 1.44
CA GLU A 51 -6.18 5.28 1.71
C GLU A 51 -4.99 5.92 2.42
N LYS A 52 -4.43 5.26 3.46
CA LYS A 52 -3.22 5.73 4.14
C LYS A 52 -2.04 5.87 3.17
N GLN A 53 -1.85 4.90 2.27
CA GLN A 53 -0.81 4.98 1.24
C GLN A 53 -1.05 6.14 0.27
N PHE A 54 -2.29 6.36 -0.15
CA PHE A 54 -2.67 7.48 -1.01
C PHE A 54 -2.37 8.82 -0.33
N GLN A 55 -2.78 9.00 0.93
CA GLN A 55 -2.52 10.23 1.69
C GLN A 55 -1.02 10.48 1.89
N ARG A 56 -0.23 9.44 2.14
CA ARG A 56 1.24 9.55 2.20
C ARG A 56 1.82 10.06 0.88
N ARG A 57 1.37 9.52 -0.26
CA ARG A 57 1.80 9.95 -1.59
C ARG A 57 1.37 11.39 -1.89
N LYS A 58 0.13 11.75 -1.54
CA LYS A 58 -0.42 13.10 -1.68
C LYS A 58 0.38 14.12 -0.87
N LYS A 59 0.66 13.83 0.41
CA LYS A 59 1.47 14.70 1.27
C LYS A 59 2.88 14.88 0.73
N LEU A 60 3.51 13.81 0.23
CA LEU A 60 4.83 13.88 -0.39
C LEU A 60 4.81 14.76 -1.65
N ALA A 61 3.80 14.60 -2.52
CA ALA A 61 3.67 15.41 -3.73
C ALA A 61 3.48 16.90 -3.40
N ILE A 62 2.62 17.23 -2.44
CA ILE A 62 2.43 18.61 -1.96
C ILE A 62 3.74 19.17 -1.41
N GLY A 63 4.46 18.43 -0.56
CA GLY A 63 5.75 18.87 -0.04
C GLY A 63 6.81 19.09 -1.13
N LEU A 64 6.83 18.27 -2.19
CA LEU A 64 7.72 18.43 -3.34
C LEU A 64 7.33 19.63 -4.23
N GLN A 65 6.04 19.99 -4.29
CA GLN A 65 5.58 21.19 -5.01
C GLN A 65 5.85 22.47 -4.22
N GLN A 66 5.64 22.45 -2.90
CA GLN A 66 5.83 23.60 -2.01
C GLN A 66 7.31 23.91 -1.75
N SER A 67 8.15 22.87 -1.69
CA SER A 67 9.58 23.06 -1.66
C SER A 67 10.02 23.57 -3.04
N HIS A 68 10.45 24.84 -3.11
CA HIS A 68 11.08 25.46 -4.28
C HIS A 68 12.45 24.83 -4.60
N ILE A 69 12.55 23.50 -4.55
CA ILE A 69 13.75 22.74 -4.89
C ILE A 69 13.88 22.82 -6.41
N ALA A 70 14.76 23.70 -6.87
CA ALA A 70 15.17 23.78 -8.26
C ALA A 70 15.50 22.36 -8.76
N SER A 71 15.13 22.03 -10.00
CA SER A 71 15.27 20.69 -10.59
C SER A 71 16.65 20.04 -10.37
N TYR A 72 17.70 20.85 -10.21
CA TYR A 72 19.07 20.48 -9.86
C TYR A 72 19.21 19.76 -8.51
N GLU A 73 18.55 20.21 -7.43
CA GLU A 73 18.66 19.63 -6.08
C GLU A 73 17.87 18.31 -5.92
N ARG A 74 16.95 18.03 -6.85
CA ARG A 74 16.14 16.80 -6.86
C ARG A 74 16.98 15.53 -7.13
N ARG A 75 18.10 15.68 -7.84
CA ARG A 75 19.10 14.60 -8.07
C ARG A 75 19.92 14.32 -6.82
N ALA A 76 20.33 15.36 -6.08
CA ALA A 76 21.08 15.24 -4.83
C ALA A 76 20.25 14.61 -3.70
N TYR A 77 18.97 14.98 -3.56
CA TYR A 77 18.07 14.38 -2.56
C TYR A 77 17.81 12.88 -2.80
N LYS A 78 17.68 12.45 -4.08
CA LYS A 78 17.57 11.03 -4.44
C LYS A 78 18.90 10.28 -4.24
N HIS A 79 20.03 10.90 -4.55
CA HIS A 79 21.36 10.31 -4.34
C HIS A 79 21.69 10.14 -2.85
N ASN A 80 21.29 11.08 -1.99
CA ASN A 80 21.58 11.02 -0.55
C ASN A 80 20.69 10.00 0.20
N ARG A 81 19.45 9.76 -0.25
CA ARG A 81 18.61 8.68 0.29
C ARG A 81 18.96 7.28 -0.23
N GLY A 82 19.76 7.18 -1.29
CA GLY A 82 20.27 5.91 -1.82
C GLY A 82 21.47 5.33 -1.08
N ARG A 83 22.06 6.05 -0.11
CA ARG A 83 23.25 5.60 0.66
C ARG A 83 22.96 5.23 2.13
N GLY A 84 21.70 5.17 2.56
CA GLY A 84 21.34 5.05 3.97
C GLY A 84 20.66 3.74 4.38
N TRP A 85 20.57 2.73 3.51
CA TRP A 85 19.89 1.47 3.81
C TRP A 85 20.76 0.25 3.47
N ASN A 86 21.97 0.23 4.01
CA ASN A 86 22.83 -0.94 3.98
C ASN A 86 23.12 -1.34 5.43
N ASN A 87 22.26 -2.17 6.01
CA ASN A 87 22.64 -2.97 7.15
C ASN A 87 23.55 -4.11 6.66
N SER A 88 24.67 -4.29 7.36
CA SER A 88 25.47 -5.52 7.48
C SER A 88 26.35 -5.91 6.29
N THR A 89 27.68 -5.90 6.48
CA THR A 89 28.55 -7.10 6.65
C THR A 89 30.00 -6.73 6.31
N GLY A 90 30.95 -6.95 7.22
CA GLY A 90 32.37 -7.02 6.87
C GLY A 90 33.31 -6.49 7.94
N TRP A 91 33.79 -7.39 8.78
CA TRP A 91 34.97 -7.19 9.63
C TRP A 91 36.21 -6.86 8.79
N ASN A 92 36.95 -5.80 9.16
CA ASN A 92 38.38 -5.85 9.51
C ASN A 92 38.78 -4.51 10.13
#